data_AF-A0A917JV26-F1
#
_entry.id   AF-A0A917JV26-F1
#
_cell.length_a   1.000
_cell.length_b   1.000
_cell.length_c   1.000
_cell.angle_alpha   90.00
_cell.angle_beta   90.00
_cell.angle_gamma   90.00
#
_symmetry.space_group_name_H-M   'P 1'
#
loop_
_entity.id
_entity.type
_entity.pdbx_description
1 polymer ?
#
loop_
_entity_poly.entity_id
_entity_poly.type
_entity_poly.pdbx_seq_one_letter_code
_entity_poly.pdbx_strand_id
1 'polypeptide(L)'
;MKRQGGFLAIAAVAMIVLVGILSAAIVAMAVRASLFSIHLNAKNKAVFIAESGLEQGRKNLTQSVLANRQTCVGLSSTVSMSGGGFTVVPASDAANLINPRYSFSTLSSPISAGASPTIISVSDTSVFAPYGRVLIGREVFQYDRIANATTLAGVTRAQDGSMSLSHASGSLVSQYQCTIQSTGNSASTNPEGVRQYRQGIQQPVVFAVGENGTILRWNGASELQWDNQSPGTFNFNAISALNYHSAWAVADRQDQFNFRIARLQGNSWTNFITYTPPPPEAVNLTGVDATSTNEAWAVGDRNRGSSFTILRWVRNASNDSTNWCLLPCGGKTIDESGTDSQQRYLFAIKTLDTSGDGYADIGAAVGGRDGTGSGNRGIALLYNGSEWVNLPLPTSPATNRIGQLYGVEIVDNGTSTPRDAYFVGRSSENNSDGKLIRYRDGIWVVITVAAPLRSISVIDTDGDGFGDFGVAVGDNGVAYTFDNSSLNGPFVISGNNLTGVEVLSTTDIWVVGDNGTRLHYNGSTVESITAGVSTSNDLTGVSAIFPRRSPSSSWYDVIN
;
A
#
# COMPACT_ATOMS: atom_id res chain seq x y z
N MET A 1 -26.60 79.96 52.51
CA MET A 1 -26.96 79.41 51.18
C MET A 1 -25.88 79.62 50.09
N LYS A 2 -25.06 80.68 50.10
CA LYS A 2 -24.00 80.90 49.07
C LYS A 2 -22.81 79.91 49.05
N ARG A 3 -22.51 79.21 50.16
CA ARG A 3 -21.43 78.20 50.23
C ARG A 3 -21.77 76.83 49.62
N GLN A 4 -23.05 76.49 49.45
CA GLN A 4 -23.47 75.20 48.87
C GLN A 4 -23.52 75.24 47.33
N GLY A 5 -23.71 76.41 46.71
CA GLY A 5 -23.72 76.56 45.24
C GLY A 5 -22.37 76.32 44.58
N GLY A 6 -21.26 76.69 45.23
CA GLY A 6 -19.90 76.41 44.73
C GLY A 6 -19.54 74.93 44.78
N PHE A 7 -19.97 74.21 45.83
CA PHE A 7 -19.80 72.75 45.94
C PHE A 7 -20.64 71.99 44.90
N LEU A 8 -21.89 72.40 44.70
CA LEU A 8 -22.78 71.79 43.69
C LEU A 8 -22.29 72.04 42.25
N ALA A 9 -21.71 73.21 41.96
CA ALA A 9 -21.14 73.51 40.65
C ALA A 9 -19.86 72.69 40.36
N ILE A 10 -18.96 72.54 41.34
CA ILE A 10 -17.76 71.70 41.20
C ILE A 10 -18.15 70.22 41.08
N ALA A 11 -19.13 69.77 41.86
CA ALA A 11 -19.66 68.41 41.75
C ALA A 11 -20.29 68.14 40.38
N ALA A 12 -21.05 69.10 39.83
CA ALA A 12 -21.64 68.99 38.49
C ALA A 12 -20.58 68.92 37.39
N VAL A 13 -19.55 69.77 37.44
CA VAL A 13 -18.43 69.74 36.48
C VAL A 13 -17.65 68.43 36.60
N ALA A 14 -17.35 67.96 37.81
CA ALA A 14 -16.69 66.69 38.04
C ALA A 14 -17.52 65.51 37.50
N MET A 15 -18.85 65.55 37.65
CA MET A 15 -19.75 64.51 37.14
C MET A 15 -19.81 64.50 35.60
N ILE A 16 -19.83 65.68 34.96
CA ILE A 16 -19.77 65.80 33.49
C ILE A 16 -18.44 65.26 32.96
N VAL A 17 -17.32 65.58 33.61
CA VAL A 17 -16.00 65.05 33.24
C VAL A 17 -15.95 63.53 33.42
N LEU A 18 -16.48 63.00 34.53
CA LEU A 18 -16.58 61.56 34.78
C LEU A 18 -17.43 60.85 33.72
N VAL A 19 -18.61 61.37 33.38
CA VAL A 19 -19.48 60.81 32.35
C VAL A 19 -18.83 60.90 30.97
N GLY A 20 -18.12 61.99 30.66
CA GLY A 20 -17.36 62.13 29.42
C GLY A 20 -16.25 61.08 29.29
N ILE A 21 -15.48 60.86 30.35
CA ILE A 21 -14.44 59.82 30.40
C ILE A 21 -15.06 58.42 30.30
N LEU A 22 -16.16 58.16 31.01
CA LEU A 22 -16.86 56.88 30.98
C LEU A 22 -17.41 56.57 29.58
N SER A 23 -18.00 57.58 28.92
CA SER A 23 -18.53 57.47 27.57
C SER A 23 -17.42 57.19 26.55
N ALA A 24 -16.30 57.91 26.65
CA ALA A 24 -15.12 57.65 25.81
C ALA A 24 -14.52 56.26 26.04
N ALA A 25 -14.49 55.79 27.29
CA ALA A 25 -14.03 54.45 27.64
C ALA A 25 -14.95 53.36 27.06
N ILE A 26 -16.27 53.54 27.14
CA ILE A 26 -17.25 52.59 26.56
C ILE A 26 -17.11 52.51 25.04
N VAL A 27 -17.01 53.65 24.35
CA VAL A 27 -16.78 53.68 22.89
C VAL A 27 -15.46 53.02 22.53
N ALA A 28 -14.38 53.31 23.26
CA ALA A 28 -13.08 52.68 23.04
C ALA A 28 -13.12 51.16 23.26
N MET A 29 -13.84 50.69 24.28
CA MET A 29 -14.05 49.26 24.53
C MET A 29 -14.87 48.60 23.41
N ALA A 30 -15.95 49.24 22.95
CA ALA A 30 -16.79 48.72 21.86
C ALA A 30 -16.03 48.60 20.53
N VAL A 31 -15.22 49.61 20.18
CA VAL A 31 -14.37 49.57 18.97
C VAL A 31 -13.31 48.48 19.08
N ARG A 32 -12.65 48.35 20.24
CA ARG A 32 -11.64 47.28 20.46
C ARG A 32 -12.25 45.89 20.42
N ALA A 33 -13.43 45.68 21.02
CA ALA A 33 -14.14 44.42 20.96
C ALA A 33 -14.53 44.06 19.52
N SER A 34 -14.99 45.05 18.74
CA SER A 34 -15.32 44.88 17.33
C SER A 34 -14.10 44.46 16.50
N LEU A 35 -12.97 45.15 16.67
CA LEU A 35 -11.72 44.79 15.99
C LEU A 35 -11.24 43.38 16.37
N PHE A 36 -11.29 43.01 17.66
CA PHE A 36 -10.92 41.67 18.10
C PHE A 36 -11.77 40.58 17.42
N SER A 37 -13.09 40.76 17.37
CA SER A 37 -14.00 39.83 16.70
C SER A 37 -13.70 39.70 15.20
N ILE A 38 -13.37 40.80 14.51
CA ILE A 38 -13.05 40.75 13.08
C ILE A 38 -11.69 40.03 12.87
N HIS A 39 -10.66 40.30 13.67
CA HIS A 39 -9.38 39.58 13.59
C HIS A 39 -9.53 38.09 13.87
N LEU A 40 -10.33 37.71 14.86
CA LEU A 40 -10.59 36.30 15.17
C LEU A 40 -11.30 35.59 14.01
N ASN A 41 -12.28 36.26 13.41
CA ASN A 41 -12.99 35.73 12.24
C ASN A 41 -12.06 35.57 11.02
N ALA A 42 -11.21 36.56 10.75
CA ALA A 42 -10.22 36.47 9.66
C ALA A 42 -9.25 35.29 9.85
N LYS A 43 -8.78 35.06 11.08
CA LYS A 43 -7.93 33.90 11.42
C LYS A 43 -8.65 32.57 11.21
N ASN A 44 -9.87 32.42 11.72
CA ASN A 44 -10.64 31.18 11.55
C ASN A 44 -10.93 30.88 10.07
N LYS A 45 -11.22 31.90 9.26
CA LYS A 45 -11.37 31.73 7.80
C LYS A 45 -10.08 31.24 7.15
N ALA A 46 -8.95 31.84 7.50
CA ALA A 46 -7.65 31.43 6.97
C ALA A 46 -7.30 29.98 7.30
N VAL A 47 -7.71 29.47 8.48
CA VAL A 47 -7.56 28.05 8.86
C VAL A 47 -8.26 27.14 7.85
N PHE A 48 -9.56 27.30 7.66
CA PHE A 48 -10.33 26.44 6.74
C PHE A 48 -9.86 26.58 5.28
N ILE A 49 -9.41 27.77 4.88
CA ILE A 49 -8.83 28.00 3.55
C ILE A 49 -7.50 27.24 3.41
N ALA A 50 -6.63 27.26 4.44
CA ALA A 50 -5.38 26.52 4.44
C ALA A 50 -5.62 25.00 4.44
N GLU A 51 -6.58 24.49 5.22
CA GLU A 51 -6.99 23.08 5.19
C GLU A 51 -7.51 22.66 3.81
N SER A 52 -8.33 23.51 3.18
CA SER A 52 -8.79 23.27 1.80
C SER A 52 -7.63 23.18 0.82
N GLY A 53 -6.59 24.00 1.02
CA GLY A 53 -5.36 23.89 0.25
C GLY A 53 -4.61 22.57 0.50
N LEU A 54 -4.54 22.07 1.74
CA LEU A 54 -3.94 20.75 2.01
C LEU A 54 -4.68 19.64 1.25
N GLU A 55 -6.02 19.67 1.24
CA GLU A 55 -6.82 18.72 0.48
C GLU A 55 -6.58 18.81 -1.03
N GLN A 56 -6.43 20.02 -1.56
CA GLN A 56 -6.07 20.22 -2.97
C GLN A 56 -4.65 19.68 -3.27
N GLY A 57 -3.68 19.95 -2.39
CA GLY A 57 -2.32 19.45 -2.54
C GLY A 57 -2.25 17.94 -2.50
N ARG A 58 -2.95 17.32 -1.56
CA ARG A 58 -3.12 15.87 -1.47
C ARG A 58 -3.69 15.31 -2.77
N LYS A 59 -4.80 15.88 -3.25
CA LYS A 59 -5.43 15.45 -4.51
C LYS A 59 -4.45 15.54 -5.68
N ASN A 60 -3.68 16.63 -5.80
CA ASN A 60 -2.71 16.78 -6.88
C ASN A 60 -1.61 15.71 -6.85
N LEU A 61 -1.17 15.27 -5.67
CA LEU A 61 -0.11 14.27 -5.52
C LEU A 61 -0.61 12.83 -5.69
N THR A 62 -1.89 12.56 -5.40
CA THR A 62 -2.43 11.19 -5.38
C THR A 62 -3.54 10.95 -6.41
N GLN A 63 -3.72 11.84 -7.39
CA GLN A 63 -4.80 11.71 -8.38
C GLN A 63 -4.61 10.49 -9.26
N SER A 64 -5.66 9.68 -9.45
CA SER A 64 -5.62 8.51 -10.33
C SER A 64 -5.25 8.84 -11.78
N VAL A 65 -5.66 10.00 -12.31
CA VAL A 65 -5.24 10.46 -13.65
C VAL A 65 -3.80 10.97 -13.59
N LEU A 66 -2.85 10.14 -14.06
CA LEU A 66 -1.41 10.41 -13.93
C LEU A 66 -0.95 11.65 -14.69
N ALA A 67 -1.54 11.97 -15.85
CA ALA A 67 -1.21 13.18 -16.60
C ALA A 67 -1.50 14.48 -15.82
N ASN A 68 -2.45 14.43 -14.87
CA ASN A 68 -2.80 15.53 -13.99
C ASN A 68 -2.11 15.45 -12.61
N ARG A 69 -1.44 14.32 -12.31
CA ARG A 69 -0.73 14.12 -11.04
C ARG A 69 0.53 14.99 -11.07
N GLN A 70 0.72 15.80 -10.04
CA GLN A 70 1.92 16.62 -9.89
C GLN A 70 2.99 15.81 -9.17
N THR A 71 4.25 15.96 -9.60
CA THR A 71 5.40 15.57 -8.78
C THR A 71 5.43 16.41 -7.51
N CYS A 72 5.97 15.89 -6.42
CA CYS A 72 6.19 16.65 -5.21
C CYS A 72 6.98 17.93 -5.49
N VAL A 73 8.15 17.88 -6.15
CA VAL A 73 8.94 19.10 -6.44
C VAL A 73 8.16 20.12 -7.28
N GLY A 74 7.36 19.64 -8.23
CA GLY A 74 6.53 20.46 -9.12
C GLY A 74 5.18 20.87 -8.56
N LEU A 75 4.85 20.55 -7.30
CA LEU A 75 3.57 20.91 -6.69
C LEU A 75 3.42 22.43 -6.65
N SER A 76 2.39 22.93 -7.32
CA SER A 76 2.07 24.35 -7.28
C SER A 76 0.61 24.53 -7.60
N SER A 77 -0.13 25.13 -6.67
CA SER A 77 -1.55 25.46 -6.87
C SER A 77 -1.91 26.68 -6.07
N THR A 78 -2.41 27.70 -6.76
CA THR A 78 -2.96 28.91 -6.15
C THR A 78 -4.41 29.06 -6.58
N VAL A 79 -5.31 29.16 -5.61
CA VAL A 79 -6.74 29.37 -5.85
C VAL A 79 -7.17 30.65 -5.15
N SER A 80 -7.81 31.54 -5.90
CA SER A 80 -8.38 32.78 -5.38
C SER A 80 -9.90 32.73 -5.46
N MET A 81 -10.55 33.14 -4.37
CA MET A 81 -11.99 33.17 -4.19
C MET A 81 -12.39 34.54 -3.61
N SER A 82 -13.67 34.90 -3.71
CA SER A 82 -14.17 36.16 -3.12
C SER A 82 -13.94 36.26 -1.61
N GLY A 83 -13.86 35.11 -0.91
CA GLY A 83 -13.62 35.01 0.53
C GLY A 83 -12.15 34.91 0.96
N GLY A 84 -11.20 34.93 0.02
CA GLY A 84 -9.77 34.68 0.28
C GLY A 84 -9.17 33.70 -0.73
N GLY A 85 -7.97 33.17 -0.46
CA GLY A 85 -7.34 32.21 -1.34
C GLY A 85 -6.26 31.40 -0.65
N PHE A 86 -5.90 30.26 -1.23
CA PHE A 86 -4.78 29.46 -0.74
C PHE A 86 -3.69 29.33 -1.80
N THR A 87 -2.47 29.09 -1.34
CA THR A 87 -1.35 28.63 -2.17
C THR A 87 -0.76 27.37 -1.55
N VAL A 88 -0.57 26.35 -2.36
CA VAL A 88 -0.06 25.04 -1.94
C VAL A 88 1.18 24.72 -2.77
N VAL A 89 2.26 24.43 -2.05
CA VAL A 89 3.61 24.18 -2.58
C VAL A 89 4.31 23.12 -1.73
N PRO A 90 5.46 22.57 -2.15
CA PRO A 90 6.30 21.78 -1.27
C PRO A 90 6.80 22.62 -0.11
N ALA A 91 6.88 22.04 1.08
CA ALA A 91 7.60 22.66 2.17
C ALA A 91 9.09 22.77 1.78
N SER A 92 9.66 23.98 1.85
CA SER A 92 10.97 24.31 1.28
C SER A 92 11.96 24.88 2.30
N ASP A 93 11.90 24.48 3.57
CA ASP A 93 12.83 24.93 4.60
C ASP A 93 14.03 23.97 4.78
N ALA A 94 15.01 24.38 5.59
CA ALA A 94 16.18 23.55 5.91
C ALA A 94 15.79 22.17 6.49
N ALA A 95 14.60 22.06 7.08
CA ALA A 95 14.08 20.83 7.62
C ALA A 95 13.50 19.89 6.54
N ASN A 96 13.21 20.40 5.33
CA ASN A 96 12.68 19.66 4.17
C ASN A 96 13.51 19.89 2.89
N LEU A 97 14.84 20.00 3.02
CA LEU A 97 15.77 20.24 1.88
C LEU A 97 15.64 19.23 0.74
N ILE A 98 15.24 18.01 1.05
CA ILE A 98 14.97 16.95 0.08
C ILE A 98 13.48 16.65 0.21
N ASN A 99 12.74 16.88 -0.86
CA ASN A 99 11.30 16.68 -0.92
C ASN A 99 10.93 16.29 -2.37
N PRO A 100 10.36 15.10 -2.62
CA PRO A 100 9.89 14.13 -1.66
C PRO A 100 11.06 13.43 -0.94
N ARG A 101 10.84 13.00 0.30
CA ARG A 101 11.81 12.18 1.03
C ARG A 101 11.55 10.72 0.74
N TYR A 102 12.44 10.13 -0.04
CA TYR A 102 12.55 8.69 -0.26
C TYR A 102 13.78 8.17 0.52
N SER A 103 13.55 7.59 1.68
CA SER A 103 14.63 7.20 2.58
C SER A 103 14.26 6.07 3.54
N PHE A 104 15.27 5.45 4.14
CA PHE A 104 15.07 4.42 5.14
C PHE A 104 16.14 4.50 6.24
N SER A 105 15.80 3.89 7.38
CA SER A 105 16.70 3.62 8.49
C SER A 105 16.41 2.23 9.04
N THR A 106 17.17 1.78 10.04
CA THR A 106 16.94 0.47 10.67
C THR A 106 16.38 0.63 12.07
N LEU A 107 15.42 -0.21 12.43
CA LEU A 107 14.85 -0.26 13.77
C LEU A 107 15.90 -0.79 14.76
N SER A 108 16.20 -0.01 15.81
CA SER A 108 17.22 -0.36 16.81
C SER A 108 16.67 -1.23 17.95
N SER A 109 15.34 -1.29 18.12
CA SER A 109 14.68 -2.04 19.19
C SER A 109 13.37 -2.63 18.69
N PRO A 110 13.05 -3.89 19.01
CA PRO A 110 11.85 -4.53 18.50
C PRO A 110 10.57 -3.84 19.01
N ILE A 111 9.50 -3.94 18.23
CA ILE A 111 8.15 -3.48 18.59
C ILE A 111 7.23 -4.70 18.56
N SER A 112 6.53 -4.99 19.65
CA SER A 112 5.58 -6.10 19.72
C SER A 112 4.18 -5.68 19.23
N ALA A 113 3.39 -6.62 18.72
CA ALA A 113 1.99 -6.39 18.29
C ALA A 113 1.13 -5.69 19.35
N GLY A 114 1.25 -6.11 20.62
CA GLY A 114 0.48 -5.52 21.74
C GLY A 114 1.04 -4.21 22.30
N ALA A 115 2.15 -3.70 21.79
CA ALA A 115 2.77 -2.49 22.32
C ALA A 115 2.01 -1.22 21.91
N SER A 116 2.08 -0.17 22.72
CA SER A 116 1.63 1.19 22.37
C SER A 116 2.83 2.14 22.41
N PRO A 117 3.77 2.03 21.43
CA PRO A 117 5.00 2.80 21.45
C PRO A 117 4.70 4.29 21.25
N THR A 118 5.22 5.13 22.14
CA THR A 118 5.21 6.59 21.98
C THR A 118 6.43 7.10 21.19
N ILE A 119 7.41 6.22 20.97
CA ILE A 119 8.64 6.46 20.23
C ILE A 119 8.99 5.28 19.31
N ILE A 120 9.74 5.55 18.23
CA ILE A 120 10.41 4.54 17.41
C ILE A 120 11.92 4.85 17.46
N SER A 121 12.70 3.86 17.90
CA SER A 121 14.16 3.96 17.95
C SER A 121 14.78 3.45 16.66
N VAL A 122 15.54 4.30 15.96
CA VAL A 122 16.19 4.00 14.68
C VAL A 122 17.70 4.25 14.74
N SER A 123 18.43 3.72 13.76
CA SER A 123 19.88 3.93 13.64
C SER A 123 20.27 5.36 13.26
N ASP A 124 19.42 6.05 12.50
CA ASP A 124 19.66 7.41 12.00
C ASP A 124 18.31 8.09 11.68
N THR A 125 18.03 9.24 12.30
CA THR A 125 16.83 10.05 12.01
C THR A 125 17.05 11.16 10.98
N SER A 126 18.30 11.48 10.62
CA SER A 126 18.62 12.58 9.70
C SER A 126 18.06 12.39 8.29
N VAL A 127 17.75 11.14 7.94
CA VAL A 127 17.18 10.74 6.65
C VAL A 127 15.67 11.01 6.55
N PHE A 128 14.96 11.13 7.67
CA PHE A 128 13.51 11.31 7.70
C PHE A 128 13.11 12.79 7.68
N ALA A 129 11.87 13.08 7.31
CA ALA A 129 11.34 14.43 7.50
C ALA A 129 11.12 14.72 9.00
N PRO A 130 10.96 15.99 9.38
CA PRO A 130 10.80 16.36 10.78
C PRO A 130 9.59 15.71 11.46
N TYR A 131 8.55 15.41 10.68
CA TYR A 131 7.30 14.73 11.06
C TYR A 131 6.77 13.95 9.86
N GLY A 132 5.78 13.09 10.09
CA GLY A 132 5.05 12.43 9.01
C GLY A 132 4.85 10.95 9.29
N ARG A 133 4.94 10.14 8.23
CA ARG A 133 4.65 8.71 8.30
C ARG A 133 5.83 7.85 7.86
N VAL A 134 5.96 6.68 8.50
CA VAL A 134 6.93 5.64 8.15
C VAL A 134 6.24 4.29 8.07
N LEU A 135 6.74 3.39 7.23
CA LEU A 135 6.31 2.01 7.11
C LEU A 135 7.36 1.08 7.73
N ILE A 136 6.91 0.14 8.54
CA ILE A 136 7.73 -1.00 9.01
C ILE A 136 6.94 -2.26 8.67
N GLY A 137 7.52 -3.17 7.88
CA GLY A 137 6.72 -4.21 7.22
C GLY A 137 5.57 -3.56 6.45
N ARG A 138 4.33 -3.99 6.70
CA ARG A 138 3.10 -3.39 6.16
C ARG A 138 2.37 -2.45 7.14
N GLU A 139 2.93 -2.20 8.32
CA GLU A 139 2.32 -1.30 9.31
C GLU A 139 2.73 0.15 9.07
N VAL A 140 1.76 1.06 9.08
CA VAL A 140 1.98 2.50 8.96
C VAL A 140 2.01 3.13 10.34
N PHE A 141 3.11 3.82 10.63
CA PHE A 141 3.28 4.62 11.83
C PHE A 141 3.27 6.10 11.45
N GLN A 142 2.67 6.93 12.30
CA GLN A 142 2.79 8.37 12.27
C GLN A 142 3.67 8.84 13.42
N TYR A 143 4.49 9.87 13.21
CA TYR A 143 5.29 10.53 14.24
C TYR A 143 5.22 12.04 14.07
N ASP A 144 5.24 12.76 15.19
CA ASP A 144 5.03 14.21 15.21
C ASP A 144 6.34 15.01 15.28
N ARG A 145 7.45 14.39 15.71
CA ARG A 145 8.77 15.05 15.73
C ARG A 145 9.95 14.08 15.74
N ILE A 146 11.09 14.54 15.27
CA ILE A 146 12.41 13.95 15.58
C ILE A 146 12.84 14.45 16.95
N ALA A 147 12.97 13.55 17.94
CA ALA A 147 13.38 13.92 19.30
C ALA A 147 14.91 14.04 19.44
N ASN A 148 15.66 13.20 18.72
CA ASN A 148 17.13 13.20 18.65
C ASN A 148 17.59 12.39 17.42
N ALA A 149 18.91 12.19 17.27
CA ALA A 149 19.53 11.48 16.14
C ALA A 149 19.08 10.01 15.94
N THR A 150 18.39 9.41 16.92
CA THR A 150 18.00 7.99 16.94
C THR A 150 16.54 7.76 17.31
N THR A 151 15.73 8.82 17.50
CA THR A 151 14.38 8.68 18.04
C THR A 151 13.36 9.52 17.30
N LEU A 152 12.36 8.86 16.71
CA LEU A 152 11.10 9.47 16.28
C LEU A 152 10.13 9.43 17.47
N ALA A 153 9.44 10.53 17.76
CA ALA A 153 8.56 10.67 18.93
C ALA A 153 7.19 11.23 18.58
N GLY A 154 6.23 11.07 19.50
CA GLY A 154 4.82 11.37 19.23
C GLY A 154 4.23 10.32 18.29
N VAL A 155 4.58 9.05 18.54
CA VAL A 155 4.24 7.97 17.63
C VAL A 155 2.80 7.52 17.85
N THR A 156 2.06 7.37 16.76
CA THR A 156 0.79 6.64 16.70
C THR A 156 0.92 5.52 15.68
N ARG A 157 0.56 4.30 16.07
CA ARG A 157 0.71 3.07 15.27
C ARG A 157 -0.57 2.71 14.52
N ALA A 158 -0.55 1.64 13.72
CA ALA A 158 -1.71 1.10 12.99
C ALA A 158 -2.52 2.19 12.25
N GLN A 159 -1.81 3.14 11.65
CA GLN A 159 -2.45 4.20 10.88
C GLN A 159 -2.91 3.64 9.53
N ASP A 160 -3.73 4.40 8.83
CA ASP A 160 -4.08 4.10 7.44
C ASP A 160 -4.84 2.77 7.24
N GLY A 161 -5.48 2.23 8.29
CA GLY A 161 -6.12 0.91 8.21
C GLY A 161 -5.12 -0.25 8.17
N SER A 162 -3.84 0.00 8.48
CA SER A 162 -2.88 -1.08 8.75
C SER A 162 -3.12 -1.70 10.14
N MET A 163 -2.59 -2.90 10.35
CA MET A 163 -2.71 -3.61 11.62
C MET A 163 -1.49 -3.41 12.51
N SER A 164 -1.69 -3.59 13.81
CA SER A 164 -0.60 -3.63 14.78
C SER A 164 0.19 -4.93 14.65
N LEU A 165 1.41 -4.86 14.10
CA LEU A 165 2.27 -6.02 13.87
C LEU A 165 3.49 -6.02 14.79
N SER A 166 4.15 -7.18 14.85
CA SER A 166 5.44 -7.36 15.52
C SER A 166 6.58 -7.13 14.54
N HIS A 167 7.50 -6.24 14.92
CA HIS A 167 8.67 -5.86 14.11
C HIS A 167 9.94 -6.22 14.87
N ALA A 168 10.78 -7.06 14.27
CA ALA A 168 12.08 -7.41 14.85
C ALA A 168 13.07 -6.23 14.75
N SER A 169 14.04 -6.18 15.66
CA SER A 169 15.20 -5.29 15.51
C SER A 169 15.90 -5.54 14.15
N GLY A 170 16.44 -4.48 13.55
CA GLY A 170 17.00 -4.48 12.20
C GLY A 170 15.95 -4.49 11.09
N SER A 171 14.65 -4.38 11.40
CA SER A 171 13.61 -4.14 10.38
C SER A 171 13.77 -2.76 9.75
N LEU A 172 13.48 -2.65 8.45
CA LEU A 172 13.61 -1.39 7.73
C LEU A 172 12.43 -0.48 8.06
N VAL A 173 12.75 0.72 8.55
CA VAL A 173 11.82 1.83 8.75
C VAL A 173 11.90 2.71 7.52
N SER A 174 10.87 2.69 6.69
CA SER A 174 10.88 3.28 5.36
C SER A 174 9.97 4.51 5.28
N GLN A 175 10.41 5.53 4.57
CA GLN A 175 9.62 6.72 4.27
C GLN A 175 9.66 7.02 2.78
N TYR A 176 8.49 7.23 2.21
CA TYR A 176 8.34 7.90 0.92
C TYR A 176 7.21 8.91 1.06
N GLN A 177 7.56 10.17 1.32
CA GLN A 177 6.57 11.22 1.55
C GLN A 177 6.95 12.54 0.89
N CYS A 178 5.92 13.28 0.49
CA CYS A 178 6.02 14.68 0.11
C CYS A 178 5.49 15.56 1.26
N THR A 179 6.33 16.42 1.83
CA THR A 179 5.87 17.41 2.81
C THR A 179 5.32 18.62 2.07
N ILE A 180 4.02 18.88 2.17
CA ILE A 180 3.37 20.02 1.53
C ILE A 180 3.17 21.16 2.53
N GLN A 181 3.12 22.38 2.02
CA GLN A 181 2.76 23.59 2.76
C GLN A 181 1.57 24.27 2.07
N SER A 182 0.51 24.50 2.82
CA SER A 182 -0.64 25.29 2.40
C SER A 182 -0.66 26.61 3.16
N THR A 183 -0.67 27.73 2.44
CA THR A 183 -0.85 29.08 2.98
C THR A 183 -2.23 29.59 2.61
N GLY A 184 -3.13 29.69 3.59
CA GLY A 184 -4.46 30.26 3.43
C GLY A 184 -4.50 31.72 3.86
N ASN A 185 -5.04 32.57 2.98
CA ASN A 185 -5.24 34.00 3.21
C ASN A 185 -6.74 34.30 3.18
N SER A 186 -7.27 34.95 4.21
CA SER A 186 -8.64 35.48 4.16
C SER A 186 -8.71 36.71 3.23
N ALA A 187 -9.89 37.05 2.71
CA ALA A 187 -10.07 38.21 1.83
C ALA A 187 -9.40 39.50 2.34
N SER A 188 -8.90 40.33 1.42
CA SER A 188 -8.13 41.56 1.67
C SER A 188 -8.96 42.73 2.26
N THR A 189 -10.20 42.49 2.69
CA THR A 189 -11.01 43.48 3.38
C THR A 189 -10.68 43.44 4.86
N ASN A 190 -9.61 44.18 5.20
CA ASN A 190 -9.07 44.47 6.53
C ASN A 190 -9.91 43.99 7.74
N PRO A 191 -9.39 43.09 8.60
CA PRO A 191 -8.05 42.51 8.64
C PRO A 191 -7.88 41.26 7.77
N GLU A 192 -6.69 41.12 7.20
CA GLU A 192 -6.21 39.91 6.53
C GLU A 192 -5.72 38.91 7.58
N GLY A 193 -6.27 37.69 7.57
CA GLY A 193 -5.78 36.55 8.34
C GLY A 193 -4.96 35.65 7.42
N VAL A 194 -3.77 35.27 7.88
CA VAL A 194 -2.91 34.30 7.19
C VAL A 194 -2.70 33.09 8.09
N ARG A 195 -2.82 31.89 7.54
CA ARG A 195 -2.54 30.63 8.22
C ARG A 195 -1.72 29.72 7.33
N GLN A 196 -0.77 29.01 7.93
CA GLN A 196 0.12 28.10 7.21
C GLN A 196 0.10 26.74 7.88
N TYR A 197 -0.29 25.72 7.12
CA TYR A 197 -0.22 24.34 7.55
C TYR A 197 0.75 23.54 6.73
N ARG A 198 1.33 22.53 7.35
CA ARG A 198 2.13 21.53 6.67
C ARG A 198 1.68 20.12 7.00
N GLN A 199 1.85 19.24 6.02
CA GLN A 199 1.43 17.85 6.09
C GLN A 199 2.35 16.96 5.25
N GLY A 200 2.71 15.78 5.77
CA GLY A 200 3.39 14.74 5.00
C GLY A 200 2.40 13.85 4.25
N ILE A 201 2.52 13.77 2.93
CA ILE A 201 1.70 12.94 2.06
C ILE A 201 2.51 11.75 1.55
N GLN A 202 2.15 10.54 1.98
CA GLN A 202 2.78 9.31 1.49
C GLN A 202 2.56 9.14 -0.01
N GLN A 203 3.61 8.73 -0.72
CA GLN A 203 3.59 8.57 -2.16
C GLN A 203 3.43 7.09 -2.53
N PRO A 204 2.55 6.75 -3.50
CA PRO A 204 2.36 5.38 -3.94
C PRO A 204 3.56 4.88 -4.75
N VAL A 205 3.83 3.59 -4.70
CA VAL A 205 4.93 2.91 -5.42
C VAL A 205 4.39 1.63 -6.02
N VAL A 206 4.82 1.30 -7.22
CA VAL A 206 4.48 0.02 -7.86
C VAL A 206 5.76 -0.66 -8.30
N PHE A 207 5.87 -1.96 -8.02
CA PHE A 207 6.92 -2.80 -8.56
C PHE A 207 6.35 -3.73 -9.62
N ALA A 208 7.13 -3.96 -10.67
CA ALA A 208 6.84 -4.97 -11.68
C ALA A 208 8.08 -5.83 -11.91
N VAL A 209 7.89 -7.12 -12.13
CA VAL A 209 8.98 -8.06 -12.44
C VAL A 209 8.70 -8.82 -13.73
N GLY A 210 9.74 -9.36 -14.35
CA GLY A 210 9.60 -10.12 -15.57
C GLY A 210 10.89 -10.74 -16.12
N GLU A 211 10.86 -11.04 -17.41
CA GLU A 211 11.95 -11.72 -18.12
C GLU A 211 13.25 -10.93 -18.17
N ASN A 212 14.35 -11.62 -18.47
CA ASN A 212 15.69 -11.03 -18.65
C ASN A 212 16.15 -10.20 -17.45
N GLY A 213 15.73 -10.58 -16.24
CA GLY A 213 16.08 -9.91 -14.99
C GLY A 213 15.31 -8.63 -14.71
N THR A 214 14.24 -8.36 -15.46
CA THR A 214 13.48 -7.11 -15.34
C THR A 214 12.89 -6.96 -13.95
N ILE A 215 13.31 -5.93 -13.23
CA ILE A 215 12.61 -5.41 -12.05
C ILE A 215 12.46 -3.92 -12.26
N LEU A 216 11.23 -3.44 -12.37
CA LEU A 216 10.89 -2.03 -12.56
C LEU A 216 10.22 -1.50 -11.31
N ARG A 217 10.46 -0.23 -11.02
CA ARG A 217 9.80 0.50 -9.96
C ARG A 217 9.19 1.78 -10.50
N TRP A 218 7.88 1.93 -10.36
CA TRP A 218 7.17 3.16 -10.67
C TRP A 218 7.15 4.07 -9.45
N ASN A 219 7.38 5.36 -9.70
CA ASN A 219 7.36 6.44 -8.71
C ASN A 219 8.38 6.20 -7.60
N GLY A 220 9.64 6.52 -7.91
CA GLY A 220 10.77 6.25 -7.05
C GLY A 220 11.58 7.48 -6.67
N ALA A 221 12.89 7.39 -6.88
CA ALA A 221 13.72 8.60 -6.83
C ALA A 221 13.32 9.55 -7.97
N SER A 222 12.92 8.97 -9.11
CA SER A 222 12.30 9.66 -10.22
C SER A 222 10.77 9.57 -10.08
N GLU A 223 10.10 10.70 -9.84
CA GLU A 223 8.64 10.74 -9.71
C GLU A 223 7.95 10.52 -11.07
N LEU A 224 6.75 9.91 -11.03
CA LEU A 224 5.86 9.69 -12.18
C LEU A 224 6.45 8.91 -13.37
N GLN A 225 7.49 8.11 -13.15
CA GLN A 225 8.09 7.28 -14.19
C GLN A 225 8.58 5.93 -13.63
N TRP A 226 8.90 5.01 -14.53
CA TRP A 226 9.54 3.74 -14.19
C TRP A 226 11.05 3.89 -14.13
N ASP A 227 11.65 3.36 -13.07
CA ASP A 227 13.09 3.17 -12.91
C ASP A 227 13.42 1.68 -13.05
N ASN A 228 14.53 1.35 -13.73
CA ASN A 228 15.03 -0.02 -13.80
C ASN A 228 15.89 -0.34 -12.56
N GLN A 229 15.55 -1.41 -11.85
CA GLN A 229 16.26 -1.91 -10.67
C GLN A 229 16.72 -3.38 -10.82
N SER A 230 16.83 -3.87 -12.06
CA SER A 230 17.25 -5.23 -12.39
C SER A 230 18.54 -5.67 -11.66
N PRO A 231 18.50 -6.76 -10.87
CA PRO A 231 19.68 -7.27 -10.17
C PRO A 231 20.48 -8.32 -10.95
N GLY A 232 20.03 -8.71 -12.16
CA GLY A 232 20.63 -9.81 -12.94
C GLY A 232 19.92 -10.03 -14.27
N THR A 233 19.98 -11.26 -14.80
CA THR A 233 19.43 -11.63 -16.14
C THR A 233 18.44 -12.81 -16.09
N PHE A 234 17.90 -13.15 -14.91
CA PHE A 234 17.00 -14.29 -14.70
C PHE A 234 15.53 -13.91 -14.92
N ASN A 235 14.68 -14.85 -15.32
CA ASN A 235 13.25 -14.58 -15.46
C ASN A 235 12.59 -14.56 -14.08
N PHE A 236 12.19 -13.38 -13.62
CA PHE A 236 11.41 -13.25 -12.39
C PHE A 236 9.95 -13.54 -12.68
N ASN A 237 9.32 -14.37 -11.84
CA ASN A 237 7.95 -14.83 -12.02
C ASN A 237 6.97 -14.10 -11.11
N ALA A 238 7.35 -13.82 -9.86
CA ALA A 238 6.48 -13.16 -8.89
C ALA A 238 7.28 -12.24 -7.95
N ILE A 239 6.56 -11.28 -7.36
CA ILE A 239 7.08 -10.29 -6.41
C ILE A 239 6.07 -10.05 -5.29
N SER A 240 6.57 -9.89 -4.06
CA SER A 240 5.77 -9.44 -2.92
C SER A 240 6.56 -8.34 -2.18
N ALA A 241 6.03 -7.11 -2.25
CA ALA A 241 6.59 -5.97 -1.54
C ALA A 241 5.94 -5.81 -0.15
N LEU A 242 6.77 -5.56 0.86
CA LEU A 242 6.33 -5.22 2.21
C LEU A 242 6.23 -3.70 2.37
N ASN A 243 7.26 -2.98 1.92
CA ASN A 243 7.34 -1.52 1.92
C ASN A 243 8.29 -1.03 0.83
N TYR A 244 8.55 0.29 0.83
CA TYR A 244 9.35 0.97 -0.20
C TYR A 244 10.79 0.43 -0.36
N HIS A 245 11.33 -0.25 0.65
CA HIS A 245 12.73 -0.70 0.70
C HIS A 245 12.87 -2.18 1.09
N SER A 246 11.76 -2.94 1.09
CA SER A 246 11.75 -4.34 1.48
C SER A 246 10.75 -5.13 0.64
N ALA A 247 11.27 -6.08 -0.13
CA ALA A 247 10.49 -6.91 -1.03
C ALA A 247 11.25 -8.22 -1.35
N TRP A 248 10.51 -9.20 -1.83
CA TRP A 248 11.04 -10.47 -2.33
C TRP A 248 10.55 -10.71 -3.75
N ALA A 249 11.43 -11.26 -4.59
CA ALA A 249 11.07 -11.74 -5.92
C ALA A 249 11.64 -13.13 -6.13
N VAL A 250 10.95 -13.95 -6.90
CA VAL A 250 11.36 -15.33 -7.19
C VAL A 250 11.45 -15.55 -8.69
N ALA A 251 12.33 -16.45 -9.10
CA ALA A 251 12.71 -16.61 -10.50
C ALA A 251 12.78 -18.07 -10.94
N ASP A 252 12.81 -18.23 -12.26
CA ASP A 252 13.18 -19.46 -12.91
C ASP A 252 14.61 -19.88 -12.55
N ARG A 253 14.81 -21.20 -12.53
CA ARG A 253 16.14 -21.77 -12.36
C ARG A 253 16.99 -21.54 -13.63
N GLN A 254 18.30 -21.43 -13.44
CA GLN A 254 19.28 -21.57 -14.53
C GLN A 254 20.19 -22.78 -14.36
N ASP A 255 20.02 -23.51 -13.25
CA ASP A 255 20.76 -24.73 -12.94
C ASP A 255 19.80 -25.79 -12.36
N GLN A 256 20.34 -26.97 -12.06
CA GLN A 256 19.52 -28.12 -11.69
C GLN A 256 19.15 -28.20 -10.20
N PHE A 257 19.79 -27.42 -9.32
CA PHE A 257 19.73 -27.69 -7.87
C PHE A 257 19.51 -26.46 -7.00
N ASN A 258 19.32 -25.27 -7.56
CA ASN A 258 19.16 -24.05 -6.77
C ASN A 258 17.81 -23.39 -6.96
N PHE A 259 17.24 -22.92 -5.85
CA PHE A 259 16.17 -21.94 -5.85
C PHE A 259 16.77 -20.55 -6.09
N ARG A 260 16.15 -19.75 -6.97
CA ARG A 260 16.59 -18.38 -7.27
C ARG A 260 15.62 -17.37 -6.71
N ILE A 261 16.15 -16.49 -5.89
CA ILE A 261 15.38 -15.50 -5.14
C ILE A 261 16.17 -14.19 -5.16
N ALA A 262 15.45 -13.08 -5.25
CA ALA A 262 15.97 -11.75 -5.07
C ALA A 262 15.31 -11.10 -3.86
N ARG A 263 16.07 -10.25 -3.17
CA ARG A 263 15.59 -9.48 -2.03
C ARG A 263 15.98 -8.03 -2.17
N LEU A 264 15.00 -7.14 -2.00
CA LEU A 264 15.23 -5.72 -1.80
C LEU A 264 15.52 -5.47 -0.32
N GLN A 265 16.68 -4.90 -0.05
CA GLN A 265 17.04 -4.39 1.27
C GLN A 265 17.62 -2.98 1.11
N GLY A 266 16.91 -1.99 1.63
CA GLY A 266 17.26 -0.59 1.38
C GLY A 266 16.95 -0.22 -0.07
N ASN A 267 17.93 0.30 -0.79
CA ASN A 267 17.78 0.72 -2.19
C ASN A 267 18.30 -0.30 -3.22
N SER A 268 18.80 -1.45 -2.77
CA SER A 268 19.49 -2.41 -3.63
C SER A 268 18.79 -3.76 -3.64
N TRP A 269 18.54 -4.26 -4.84
CA TRP A 269 18.18 -5.65 -5.04
C TRP A 269 19.42 -6.53 -5.03
N THR A 270 19.35 -7.64 -4.30
CA THR A 270 20.40 -8.66 -4.27
C THR A 270 19.82 -10.00 -4.66
N ASN A 271 20.51 -10.68 -5.58
CA ASN A 271 20.19 -12.04 -5.99
C ASN A 271 21.01 -13.03 -5.19
N PHE A 272 20.39 -14.13 -4.80
CA PHE A 272 21.09 -15.24 -4.15
C PHE A 272 20.41 -16.56 -4.53
N ILE A 273 21.16 -17.63 -4.28
CA ILE A 273 20.67 -19.00 -4.36
C ILE A 273 20.54 -19.55 -2.95
N THR A 274 19.54 -20.38 -2.72
CA THR A 274 19.39 -21.13 -1.46
C THR A 274 19.23 -22.61 -1.77
N TYR A 275 19.89 -23.44 -0.96
CA TYR A 275 20.00 -24.88 -1.17
C TYR A 275 20.31 -25.60 0.16
N THR A 276 19.32 -25.98 0.97
CA THR A 276 19.59 -26.88 2.11
C THR A 276 18.32 -27.54 2.64
N PRO A 277 18.11 -28.85 2.42
CA PRO A 277 18.81 -29.72 1.46
C PRO A 277 18.51 -29.31 0.01
N PRO A 278 19.39 -29.64 -0.96
CA PRO A 278 19.12 -29.36 -2.38
C PRO A 278 17.87 -30.12 -2.83
N PRO A 279 17.00 -29.50 -3.64
CA PRO A 279 15.85 -30.19 -4.20
C PRO A 279 16.32 -31.36 -5.08
N PRO A 280 15.60 -32.49 -5.07
CA PRO A 280 15.98 -33.69 -5.83
C PRO A 280 15.86 -33.48 -7.35
N GLU A 281 15.12 -32.46 -7.76
CA GLU A 281 14.88 -32.08 -9.13
C GLU A 281 15.00 -30.57 -9.25
N ALA A 282 15.22 -30.12 -10.47
CA ALA A 282 15.28 -28.72 -10.77
C ALA A 282 13.88 -28.10 -10.56
N VAL A 283 13.80 -26.89 -9.98
CA VAL A 283 12.53 -26.26 -9.57
C VAL A 283 12.47 -24.80 -10.00
N ASN A 284 11.39 -24.39 -10.66
CA ASN A 284 11.11 -22.97 -10.90
C ASN A 284 10.27 -22.44 -9.75
N LEU A 285 10.61 -21.26 -9.24
CA LEU A 285 9.77 -20.58 -8.26
C LEU A 285 8.84 -19.62 -8.99
N THR A 286 7.55 -19.77 -8.76
CA THR A 286 6.48 -19.17 -9.56
C THR A 286 5.65 -18.18 -8.76
N GLY A 287 5.54 -18.37 -7.43
CA GLY A 287 4.81 -17.50 -6.53
C GLY A 287 5.60 -17.18 -5.27
N VAL A 288 5.47 -15.97 -4.76
CA VAL A 288 6.06 -15.53 -3.50
C VAL A 288 5.10 -14.62 -2.77
N ASP A 289 5.00 -14.80 -1.45
CA ASP A 289 4.33 -13.84 -0.60
C ASP A 289 5.11 -13.64 0.70
N ALA A 290 5.45 -12.40 0.99
CA ALA A 290 6.09 -12.05 2.25
C ALA A 290 5.01 -11.73 3.26
N THR A 291 4.80 -12.55 4.31
CA THR A 291 3.79 -12.26 5.33
C THR A 291 4.12 -10.99 6.11
N SER A 292 5.39 -10.84 6.49
CA SER A 292 5.86 -9.78 7.37
C SER A 292 7.36 -9.54 7.19
N THR A 293 7.96 -8.70 8.04
CA THR A 293 9.42 -8.58 8.10
C THR A 293 10.12 -9.86 8.58
N ASN A 294 9.40 -10.77 9.23
CA ASN A 294 9.94 -11.97 9.90
C ASN A 294 9.70 -13.25 9.11
N GLU A 295 8.81 -13.24 8.13
CA GLU A 295 8.45 -14.44 7.39
C GLU A 295 8.10 -14.13 5.93
N ALA A 296 8.50 -15.04 5.04
CA ALA A 296 8.06 -15.08 3.65
C ALA A 296 7.91 -16.53 3.18
N TRP A 297 7.09 -16.72 2.17
CA TRP A 297 6.77 -18.01 1.58
C TRP A 297 6.95 -17.97 0.08
N ALA A 298 7.39 -19.09 -0.50
CA ALA A 298 7.52 -19.23 -1.94
C ALA A 298 7.01 -20.60 -2.38
N VAL A 299 6.44 -20.64 -3.58
CA VAL A 299 5.94 -21.86 -4.21
C VAL A 299 6.53 -22.01 -5.60
N GLY A 300 6.46 -23.23 -6.14
CA GLY A 300 7.08 -23.52 -7.41
C GLY A 300 6.57 -24.77 -8.09
N ASP A 301 7.04 -24.97 -9.31
CA ASP A 301 6.87 -26.20 -10.06
C ASP A 301 8.15 -27.04 -10.05
N ARG A 302 7.98 -28.36 -9.86
CA ARG A 302 9.06 -29.34 -10.04
C ARG A 302 8.85 -30.01 -11.37
N ASN A 303 9.76 -29.83 -12.30
CA ASN A 303 9.64 -30.44 -13.63
C ASN A 303 9.49 -31.97 -13.53
N ARG A 304 8.24 -32.45 -13.72
CA ARG A 304 7.79 -33.86 -13.58
C ARG A 304 7.66 -34.44 -12.16
N GLY A 305 7.80 -33.63 -11.11
CA GLY A 305 7.70 -34.08 -9.72
C GLY A 305 6.25 -34.32 -9.25
N SER A 306 6.07 -35.32 -8.39
CA SER A 306 4.81 -35.61 -7.68
C SER A 306 4.78 -35.00 -6.27
N SER A 307 5.65 -34.06 -5.95
CA SER A 307 5.75 -33.42 -4.62
C SER A 307 5.56 -31.91 -4.73
N PHE A 308 4.94 -31.32 -3.71
CA PHE A 308 4.80 -29.88 -3.63
C PHE A 308 6.15 -29.18 -3.39
N THR A 309 6.34 -28.01 -4.00
CA THR A 309 7.39 -27.07 -3.59
C THR A 309 6.73 -25.95 -2.81
N ILE A 310 6.95 -25.95 -1.50
CA ILE A 310 6.66 -24.80 -0.63
C ILE A 310 7.91 -24.54 0.19
N LEU A 311 8.44 -23.32 0.10
CA LEU A 311 9.54 -22.85 0.92
C LEU A 311 9.05 -21.83 1.93
N ARG A 312 9.70 -21.81 3.08
CA ARG A 312 9.49 -20.84 4.14
C ARG A 312 10.81 -20.16 4.50
N TRP A 313 10.82 -18.85 4.45
CA TRP A 313 11.88 -18.02 5.01
C TRP A 313 11.47 -17.55 6.39
N VAL A 314 12.40 -17.63 7.34
CA VAL A 314 12.22 -17.06 8.66
C VAL A 314 13.38 -16.12 8.93
N ARG A 315 13.11 -14.95 9.50
CA ARG A 315 14.16 -14.04 9.94
C ARG A 315 14.97 -14.68 11.06
N ASN A 316 16.28 -14.79 10.87
CA ASN A 316 17.23 -15.09 11.95
C ASN A 316 17.84 -13.79 12.52
N ALA A 317 18.67 -13.90 13.55
CA ALA A 317 19.30 -12.74 14.20
C ALA A 317 20.15 -11.88 13.25
N SER A 318 20.73 -12.50 12.20
CA SER A 318 21.52 -11.81 11.17
C SER A 318 20.67 -11.27 10.01
N ASN A 319 19.36 -11.48 10.03
CA ASN A 319 18.44 -11.16 8.93
C ASN A 319 18.89 -11.73 7.58
N ASP A 320 19.45 -12.94 7.61
CA ASP A 320 20.05 -13.60 6.45
C ASP A 320 19.01 -13.90 5.37
N SER A 321 19.31 -13.47 4.14
CA SER A 321 18.46 -13.69 2.97
C SER A 321 18.38 -15.17 2.57
N THR A 322 19.35 -16.00 2.95
CA THR A 322 19.40 -17.42 2.54
C THR A 322 18.65 -18.36 3.49
N ASN A 323 18.05 -17.87 4.58
CA ASN A 323 17.38 -18.68 5.62
C ASN A 323 16.01 -19.25 5.19
N TRP A 324 15.98 -19.83 3.99
CA TRP A 324 14.85 -20.53 3.42
C TRP A 324 14.97 -22.02 3.71
N CYS A 325 13.85 -22.66 4.01
CA CYS A 325 13.74 -24.09 4.13
C CYS A 325 12.61 -24.62 3.25
N LEU A 326 12.87 -25.75 2.58
CA LEU A 326 11.84 -26.51 1.89
C LEU A 326 11.01 -27.27 2.94
N LEU A 327 9.69 -27.22 2.83
CA LEU A 327 8.82 -27.95 3.75
C LEU A 327 8.99 -29.47 3.61
N PRO A 328 8.89 -30.24 4.71
CA PRO A 328 8.56 -29.79 6.07
C PRO A 328 9.74 -29.11 6.78
N CYS A 329 9.49 -28.00 7.47
CA CYS A 329 10.51 -27.32 8.26
C CYS A 329 9.91 -26.47 9.40
N GLY A 330 10.63 -26.36 10.52
CA GLY A 330 10.20 -25.55 11.67
C GLY A 330 8.85 -25.98 12.26
N GLY A 331 8.55 -27.28 12.22
CA GLY A 331 7.26 -27.83 12.64
C GLY A 331 6.11 -27.58 11.67
N LYS A 332 6.38 -27.04 10.47
CA LYS A 332 5.39 -26.85 9.41
C LYS A 332 5.43 -27.98 8.40
N THR A 333 4.27 -28.51 8.04
CA THR A 333 4.12 -29.70 7.18
C THR A 333 3.21 -29.44 5.98
N ILE A 334 3.14 -30.42 5.09
CA ILE A 334 2.19 -30.46 3.97
C ILE A 334 1.47 -31.80 4.07
N ASP A 335 0.14 -31.76 4.14
CA ASP A 335 -0.71 -32.94 3.95
C ASP A 335 -1.01 -33.08 2.46
N GLU A 336 -0.49 -34.15 1.87
CA GLU A 336 -0.65 -34.46 0.47
C GLU A 336 -1.93 -35.28 0.18
N SER A 337 -2.71 -35.61 1.21
CA SER A 337 -3.90 -36.45 1.09
C SER A 337 -4.91 -35.90 0.06
N GLY A 338 -5.39 -36.79 -0.81
CA GLY A 338 -6.34 -36.43 -1.87
C GLY A 338 -5.73 -35.71 -3.07
N THR A 339 -4.39 -35.62 -3.19
CA THR A 339 -3.69 -35.02 -4.35
C THR A 339 -2.79 -36.01 -5.11
N ASP A 340 -2.83 -37.29 -4.74
CA ASP A 340 -1.87 -38.34 -5.16
C ASP A 340 -1.84 -38.66 -6.66
N SER A 341 -2.87 -38.26 -7.41
CA SER A 341 -3.00 -38.51 -8.85
C SER A 341 -2.70 -37.30 -9.73
N GLN A 342 -2.23 -36.20 -9.14
CA GLN A 342 -2.04 -34.91 -9.82
C GLN A 342 -0.57 -34.48 -9.86
N GLN A 343 -0.18 -33.73 -10.90
CA GLN A 343 1.09 -33.00 -10.85
C GLN A 343 0.91 -31.85 -9.87
N ARG A 344 1.80 -31.79 -8.87
CA ARG A 344 1.67 -30.92 -7.69
C ARG A 344 2.37 -29.57 -7.89
N TYR A 345 2.09 -28.93 -9.02
CA TYR A 345 2.62 -27.60 -9.32
C TYR A 345 1.82 -26.54 -8.59
N LEU A 346 2.51 -25.54 -8.06
CA LEU A 346 1.91 -24.37 -7.45
C LEU A 346 2.41 -23.13 -8.20
N PHE A 347 1.54 -22.17 -8.41
CA PHE A 347 1.79 -20.96 -9.21
C PHE A 347 1.60 -19.67 -8.41
N ALA A 348 0.70 -19.67 -7.42
CA ALA A 348 0.47 -18.53 -6.56
C ALA A 348 0.30 -18.95 -5.11
N ILE A 349 0.66 -18.03 -4.21
CA ILE A 349 0.55 -18.16 -2.77
C ILE A 349 0.16 -16.81 -2.17
N LYS A 350 -0.68 -16.83 -1.15
CA LYS A 350 -1.03 -15.67 -0.33
C LYS A 350 -1.10 -16.11 1.12
N THR A 351 -0.56 -15.29 2.03
CA THR A 351 -0.48 -15.56 3.46
C THR A 351 -0.88 -14.34 4.27
N LEU A 352 -1.50 -14.56 5.43
CA LEU A 352 -1.94 -13.51 6.33
C LEU A 352 -1.50 -13.82 7.76
N ASP A 353 -1.03 -12.78 8.44
CA ASP A 353 -0.74 -12.75 9.87
C ASP A 353 -1.92 -12.07 10.57
N THR A 354 -2.77 -12.88 11.19
CA THR A 354 -3.99 -12.43 11.89
C THR A 354 -3.73 -12.14 13.37
N SER A 355 -2.68 -12.73 13.94
CA SER A 355 -2.30 -12.53 15.34
C SER A 355 -1.42 -11.30 15.55
N GLY A 356 -0.80 -10.80 14.48
CA GLY A 356 0.18 -9.72 14.48
C GLY A 356 1.56 -10.14 14.98
N ASP A 357 1.83 -11.43 15.20
CA ASP A 357 3.09 -11.91 15.77
C ASP A 357 4.27 -11.91 14.76
N GLY A 358 3.96 -11.58 13.50
CA GLY A 358 4.90 -11.56 12.38
C GLY A 358 4.99 -12.89 11.63
N TYR A 359 4.14 -13.86 11.91
CA TYR A 359 4.10 -15.15 11.21
C TYR A 359 2.71 -15.40 10.63
N ALA A 360 2.66 -16.15 9.52
CA ALA A 360 1.41 -16.51 8.90
C ALA A 360 0.64 -17.44 9.83
N ASP A 361 -0.64 -17.11 10.03
CA ASP A 361 -1.62 -17.96 10.70
C ASP A 361 -2.48 -18.70 9.69
N ILE A 362 -2.67 -18.09 8.51
CA ILE A 362 -3.47 -18.62 7.43
C ILE A 362 -2.83 -18.28 6.09
N GLY A 363 -3.11 -19.10 5.09
CA GLY A 363 -2.66 -18.87 3.74
C GLY A 363 -3.34 -19.79 2.75
N ALA A 364 -3.18 -19.51 1.47
CA ALA A 364 -3.69 -20.31 0.39
C ALA A 364 -2.64 -20.38 -0.71
N ALA A 365 -2.47 -21.56 -1.29
CA ALA A 365 -1.58 -21.80 -2.40
C ALA A 365 -2.33 -22.57 -3.48
N VAL A 366 -2.17 -22.17 -4.74
CA VAL A 366 -2.91 -22.77 -5.84
C VAL A 366 -2.03 -23.14 -7.00
N GLY A 367 -2.47 -24.15 -7.74
CA GLY A 367 -1.84 -24.56 -8.98
C GLY A 367 -2.55 -25.72 -9.65
N GLY A 368 -1.78 -26.76 -10.00
CA GLY A 368 -2.28 -27.98 -10.61
C GLY A 368 -1.64 -28.33 -11.94
N ARG A 369 -2.19 -29.35 -12.61
CA ARG A 369 -1.61 -29.94 -13.83
C ARG A 369 -2.21 -29.40 -15.12
N ASP A 370 -1.41 -29.39 -16.17
CA ASP A 370 -1.82 -28.91 -17.50
C ASP A 370 -2.83 -29.88 -18.20
N GLY A 371 -3.36 -29.52 -19.38
CA GLY A 371 -4.43 -30.20 -20.14
C GLY A 371 -5.88 -30.00 -19.68
N THR A 372 -6.79 -30.71 -20.37
CA THR A 372 -8.25 -30.79 -20.16
C THR A 372 -8.69 -32.22 -19.81
N GLY A 373 -9.79 -32.43 -19.10
CA GLY A 373 -10.28 -33.77 -18.78
C GLY A 373 -11.51 -33.82 -17.88
N SER A 374 -11.96 -35.04 -17.56
CA SER A 374 -13.23 -35.33 -16.89
C SER A 374 -13.29 -35.01 -15.39
N GLY A 375 -12.37 -34.22 -14.87
CA GLY A 375 -12.28 -33.88 -13.45
C GLY A 375 -11.34 -32.72 -13.19
N ASN A 376 -11.29 -32.27 -11.95
CA ASN A 376 -10.46 -31.15 -11.55
C ASN A 376 -8.98 -31.46 -11.79
N ARG A 377 -8.30 -30.47 -12.38
CA ARG A 377 -6.86 -30.47 -12.58
C ARG A 377 -6.15 -29.44 -11.71
N GLY A 378 -6.91 -28.47 -11.19
CA GLY A 378 -6.45 -27.50 -10.22
C GLY A 378 -6.20 -28.12 -8.86
N ILE A 379 -5.31 -27.48 -8.13
CA ILE A 379 -5.02 -27.76 -6.71
C ILE A 379 -5.21 -26.46 -5.95
N ALA A 380 -5.89 -26.54 -4.81
CA ALA A 380 -5.91 -25.49 -3.81
C ALA A 380 -5.49 -26.09 -2.46
N LEU A 381 -4.55 -25.44 -1.79
CA LEU A 381 -4.11 -25.76 -0.44
C LEU A 381 -4.48 -24.62 0.48
N LEU A 382 -4.88 -24.94 1.71
CA LEU A 382 -5.09 -23.99 2.80
C LEU A 382 -4.05 -24.24 3.88
N TYR A 383 -3.38 -23.19 4.32
CA TYR A 383 -2.50 -23.23 5.49
C TYR A 383 -3.30 -22.87 6.74
N ASN A 384 -3.20 -23.69 7.78
CA ASN A 384 -3.93 -23.52 9.05
C ASN A 384 -3.05 -23.03 10.21
N GLY A 385 -1.87 -22.47 9.92
CA GLY A 385 -0.90 -22.02 10.92
C GLY A 385 0.12 -23.10 11.31
N SER A 386 -0.11 -24.36 10.93
CA SER A 386 0.84 -25.46 11.11
C SER A 386 1.07 -26.29 9.85
N GLU A 387 0.03 -26.51 9.06
CA GLU A 387 0.04 -27.46 7.97
C GLU A 387 -0.68 -26.90 6.75
N TRP A 388 -0.14 -27.19 5.57
CA TRP A 388 -0.81 -26.99 4.29
C TRP A 388 -1.67 -28.21 3.99
N VAL A 389 -2.99 -28.02 3.98
CA VAL A 389 -3.97 -29.10 3.74
C VAL A 389 -4.68 -28.89 2.41
N ASN A 390 -5.03 -29.98 1.75
CA ASN A 390 -5.82 -29.93 0.53
C ASN A 390 -7.20 -29.32 0.78
N LEU A 391 -7.58 -28.33 -0.02
CA LEU A 391 -8.91 -27.73 -0.05
C LEU A 391 -9.66 -28.27 -1.28
N PRO A 392 -10.60 -29.23 -1.11
CA PRO A 392 -11.23 -29.90 -2.24
C PRO A 392 -12.03 -28.94 -3.12
N LEU A 393 -11.68 -28.90 -4.41
CA LEU A 393 -12.38 -28.11 -5.41
C LEU A 393 -13.74 -28.72 -5.78
N PRO A 394 -14.77 -27.91 -6.06
CA PRO A 394 -16.10 -28.40 -6.44
C PRO A 394 -16.04 -29.22 -7.74
N THR A 395 -16.78 -30.33 -7.80
CA THR A 395 -16.77 -31.26 -8.96
C THR A 395 -18.10 -31.32 -9.70
N SER A 396 -19.16 -30.73 -9.15
CA SER A 396 -20.53 -30.75 -9.69
C SER A 396 -21.17 -29.35 -9.68
N PRO A 397 -21.94 -28.98 -10.72
CA PRO A 397 -22.06 -29.67 -12.02
C PRO A 397 -20.74 -29.75 -12.79
N ALA A 398 -20.66 -30.56 -13.85
CA ALA A 398 -19.43 -30.73 -14.64
C ALA A 398 -18.88 -29.40 -15.22
N THR A 399 -19.75 -28.42 -15.47
CA THR A 399 -19.38 -27.06 -15.90
C THR A 399 -18.52 -26.32 -14.86
N ASN A 400 -18.56 -26.75 -13.60
CA ASN A 400 -17.75 -26.18 -12.51
C ASN A 400 -16.37 -26.81 -12.39
N ARG A 401 -15.99 -27.73 -13.28
CA ARG A 401 -14.68 -28.37 -13.18
C ARG A 401 -13.55 -27.39 -13.55
N ILE A 402 -12.55 -27.39 -12.68
CA ILE A 402 -11.49 -26.39 -12.61
C ILE A 402 -10.19 -26.98 -13.16
N GLY A 403 -9.60 -26.28 -14.13
CA GLY A 403 -8.29 -26.56 -14.71
C GLY A 403 -7.17 -26.06 -13.79
N GLN A 404 -6.00 -25.74 -14.35
CA GLN A 404 -4.95 -25.11 -13.55
C GLN A 404 -5.43 -23.78 -12.97
N LEU A 405 -5.08 -23.54 -11.71
CA LEU A 405 -5.26 -22.26 -11.05
C LEU A 405 -3.96 -21.47 -11.11
N TYR A 406 -4.02 -20.17 -11.37
CA TYR A 406 -2.84 -19.31 -11.55
C TYR A 406 -2.76 -18.20 -10.50
N GLY A 407 -3.89 -17.76 -9.94
CA GLY A 407 -3.94 -16.68 -8.96
C GLY A 407 -4.85 -17.00 -7.78
N VAL A 408 -4.49 -16.48 -6.61
CA VAL A 408 -5.26 -16.59 -5.37
C VAL A 408 -5.17 -15.27 -4.61
N GLU A 409 -6.30 -14.84 -4.06
CA GLU A 409 -6.38 -13.70 -3.13
C GLU A 409 -7.23 -14.11 -1.93
N ILE A 410 -6.78 -13.78 -0.72
CA ILE A 410 -7.53 -13.99 0.52
C ILE A 410 -7.88 -12.60 1.05
N VAL A 411 -9.16 -12.39 1.34
CA VAL A 411 -9.61 -11.12 1.91
C VAL A 411 -9.23 -11.06 3.39
N ASP A 412 -8.50 -10.00 3.76
CA ASP A 412 -8.11 -9.72 5.13
C ASP A 412 -9.36 -9.47 5.99
N ASN A 413 -9.40 -10.01 7.21
CA ASN A 413 -10.50 -9.84 8.16
C ASN A 413 -9.98 -9.35 9.52
N GLY A 414 -8.98 -8.47 9.47
CA GLY A 414 -8.25 -7.99 10.63
C GLY A 414 -7.62 -9.15 11.40
N THR A 415 -7.95 -9.23 12.70
CA THR A 415 -7.46 -10.29 13.59
C THR A 415 -8.35 -11.54 13.60
N SER A 416 -9.35 -11.61 12.73
CA SER A 416 -10.29 -12.73 12.63
C SER A 416 -9.92 -13.64 11.45
N THR A 417 -10.43 -14.87 11.48
CA THR A 417 -10.24 -15.80 10.35
C THR A 417 -10.84 -15.21 9.07
N PRO A 418 -10.11 -15.21 7.95
CA PRO A 418 -10.65 -14.86 6.64
C PRO A 418 -11.90 -15.65 6.30
N ARG A 419 -12.87 -14.96 5.70
CA ARG A 419 -14.17 -15.54 5.34
C ARG A 419 -14.38 -15.66 3.85
N ASP A 420 -13.59 -14.92 3.07
CA ASP A 420 -13.72 -14.78 1.64
C ASP A 420 -12.36 -14.96 0.97
N ALA A 421 -12.32 -15.81 -0.06
CA ALA A 421 -11.13 -16.04 -0.87
C ALA A 421 -11.52 -16.19 -2.34
N TYR A 422 -10.65 -15.74 -3.21
CA TYR A 422 -10.86 -15.74 -4.65
C TYR A 422 -9.74 -16.48 -5.36
N PHE A 423 -10.10 -17.20 -6.41
CA PHE A 423 -9.16 -17.98 -7.21
C PHE A 423 -9.47 -17.78 -8.68
N VAL A 424 -8.40 -17.77 -9.47
CA VAL A 424 -8.51 -17.65 -10.93
C VAL A 424 -7.68 -18.71 -11.63
N GLY A 425 -8.17 -19.12 -12.78
CA GLY A 425 -7.50 -20.09 -13.60
C GLY A 425 -8.24 -20.34 -14.90
N ARG A 426 -8.12 -21.56 -15.38
CA ARG A 426 -8.78 -22.02 -16.60
C ARG A 426 -9.78 -23.13 -16.35
N SER A 427 -10.60 -23.45 -17.35
CA SER A 427 -11.47 -24.61 -17.32
C SER A 427 -10.69 -25.91 -17.50
N SER A 428 -11.18 -27.01 -16.91
CA SER A 428 -10.72 -28.34 -17.28
C SER A 428 -11.43 -28.89 -18.52
N GLU A 429 -12.54 -28.29 -18.96
CA GLU A 429 -13.38 -28.84 -20.03
C GLU A 429 -12.84 -28.44 -21.42
N ASN A 430 -12.16 -27.29 -21.52
CA ASN A 430 -11.53 -26.80 -22.73
C ASN A 430 -10.33 -25.88 -22.38
N ASN A 431 -9.55 -25.50 -23.39
CA ASN A 431 -8.40 -24.60 -23.22
C ASN A 431 -8.74 -23.12 -23.43
N SER A 432 -9.97 -22.79 -23.85
CA SER A 432 -10.38 -21.43 -24.19
C SER A 432 -10.99 -20.68 -23.02
N ASP A 433 -11.60 -21.38 -22.07
CA ASP A 433 -12.41 -20.75 -21.05
C ASP A 433 -11.62 -20.57 -19.75
N GLY A 434 -11.88 -19.46 -19.07
CA GLY A 434 -11.39 -19.20 -17.73
C GLY A 434 -12.32 -19.68 -16.63
N LYS A 435 -11.82 -19.60 -15.42
CA LYS A 435 -12.59 -19.77 -14.18
C LYS A 435 -12.27 -18.62 -13.24
N LEU A 436 -13.33 -17.96 -12.75
CA LEU A 436 -13.30 -17.07 -11.61
C LEU A 436 -14.09 -17.73 -10.49
N ILE A 437 -13.46 -17.92 -9.35
CA ILE A 437 -13.97 -18.75 -8.28
C ILE A 437 -13.95 -17.94 -6.98
N ARG A 438 -15.04 -18.00 -6.22
CA ARG A 438 -15.13 -17.45 -4.86
C ARG A 438 -15.41 -18.58 -3.87
N TYR A 439 -14.67 -18.60 -2.78
CA TYR A 439 -14.90 -19.45 -1.62
C TYR A 439 -15.26 -18.57 -0.44
N ARG A 440 -16.51 -18.65 0.00
CA ARG A 440 -17.04 -17.83 1.07
C ARG A 440 -17.73 -18.68 2.11
N ASP A 441 -17.26 -18.61 3.36
CA ASP A 441 -17.84 -19.34 4.49
C ASP A 441 -18.10 -20.84 4.19
N GLY A 442 -17.17 -21.51 3.50
CA GLY A 442 -17.31 -22.92 3.12
C GLY A 442 -18.04 -23.21 1.81
N ILE A 443 -18.56 -22.17 1.15
CA ILE A 443 -19.39 -22.28 -0.06
C ILE A 443 -18.60 -21.83 -1.29
N TRP A 444 -18.59 -22.68 -2.31
CA TRP A 444 -18.01 -22.37 -3.61
C TRP A 444 -19.01 -21.73 -4.56
N VAL A 445 -18.56 -20.66 -5.23
CA VAL A 445 -19.20 -20.11 -6.42
C VAL A 445 -18.17 -20.14 -7.55
N VAL A 446 -18.51 -20.80 -8.65
CA VAL A 446 -17.63 -20.94 -9.81
C VAL A 446 -18.30 -20.29 -11.02
N ILE A 447 -17.60 -19.36 -11.65
CA ILE A 447 -18.06 -18.68 -12.86
C ILE A 447 -17.10 -19.03 -14.00
N THR A 448 -17.67 -19.44 -15.14
CA THR A 448 -16.92 -19.67 -16.38
C THR A 448 -16.85 -18.37 -17.15
N VAL A 449 -15.65 -18.01 -17.61
CA VAL A 449 -15.38 -16.76 -18.33
C VAL A 449 -14.71 -17.02 -19.68
N ALA A 450 -14.64 -16.00 -20.54
CA ALA A 450 -14.31 -16.14 -21.96
C ALA A 450 -12.83 -16.42 -22.28
N ALA A 451 -11.92 -16.33 -21.30
CA ALA A 451 -10.49 -16.58 -21.45
C ALA A 451 -9.86 -17.03 -20.13
N PRO A 452 -8.79 -17.85 -20.13
CA PRO A 452 -8.02 -18.18 -18.93
C PRO A 452 -7.60 -16.92 -18.17
N LEU A 453 -7.80 -16.92 -16.85
CA LEU A 453 -7.43 -15.82 -15.97
C LEU A 453 -6.13 -16.16 -15.24
N ARG A 454 -5.19 -15.21 -15.20
CA ARG A 454 -3.82 -15.39 -14.68
C ARG A 454 -3.60 -14.79 -13.31
N SER A 455 -4.22 -13.64 -13.03
CA SER A 455 -4.03 -12.92 -11.77
C SER A 455 -5.33 -12.27 -11.31
N ILE A 456 -5.45 -12.11 -10.00
CA ILE A 456 -6.60 -11.55 -9.31
C ILE A 456 -6.13 -10.69 -8.15
N SER A 457 -6.79 -9.57 -7.92
CA SER A 457 -6.56 -8.69 -6.76
C SER A 457 -7.92 -8.15 -6.30
N VAL A 458 -8.13 -8.14 -4.98
CA VAL A 458 -9.40 -7.84 -4.33
C VAL A 458 -9.14 -6.95 -3.13
N ILE A 459 -9.99 -5.94 -2.95
CA ILE A 459 -9.95 -5.04 -1.80
C ILE A 459 -11.21 -5.19 -0.95
N ASP A 460 -11.02 -5.10 0.36
CA ASP A 460 -12.05 -4.88 1.38
C ASP A 460 -11.87 -3.44 1.88
N THR A 461 -12.88 -2.60 1.64
CA THR A 461 -12.79 -1.16 1.89
C THR A 461 -13.32 -0.77 3.26
N ASP A 462 -14.22 -1.56 3.84
CA ASP A 462 -14.81 -1.28 5.15
C ASP A 462 -14.24 -2.16 6.29
N GLY A 463 -13.52 -3.23 5.95
CA GLY A 463 -12.83 -4.12 6.87
C GLY A 463 -13.77 -5.15 7.51
N ASP A 464 -14.85 -5.53 6.83
CA ASP A 464 -15.82 -6.52 7.32
C ASP A 464 -15.42 -7.99 7.02
N GLY A 465 -14.31 -8.19 6.31
CA GLY A 465 -13.77 -9.49 5.94
C GLY A 465 -14.32 -10.05 4.63
N PHE A 466 -15.04 -9.25 3.84
CA PHE A 466 -15.54 -9.61 2.52
C PHE A 466 -14.97 -8.72 1.41
N GLY A 467 -14.76 -9.31 0.23
CA GLY A 467 -14.30 -8.54 -0.92
C GLY A 467 -15.38 -7.60 -1.44
N ASP A 468 -15.09 -6.31 -1.47
CA ASP A 468 -15.99 -5.28 -1.99
C ASP A 468 -15.83 -5.09 -3.50
N PHE A 469 -14.58 -5.07 -3.95
CA PHE A 469 -14.23 -4.85 -5.34
C PHE A 469 -13.00 -5.66 -5.71
N GLY A 470 -13.06 -6.34 -6.85
CA GLY A 470 -11.94 -7.12 -7.35
C GLY A 470 -11.82 -7.06 -8.85
N VAL A 471 -10.60 -7.35 -9.32
CA VAL A 471 -10.25 -7.38 -10.73
C VAL A 471 -9.50 -8.67 -11.01
N ALA A 472 -9.87 -9.34 -12.08
CA ALA A 472 -9.15 -10.49 -12.60
C ALA A 472 -8.73 -10.24 -14.04
N VAL A 473 -7.49 -10.58 -14.39
CA VAL A 473 -6.92 -10.37 -15.72
C VAL A 473 -6.36 -11.67 -16.27
N GLY A 474 -6.25 -11.78 -17.60
CA GLY A 474 -5.77 -13.01 -18.22
C GLY A 474 -5.43 -12.90 -19.69
N ASP A 475 -5.59 -14.03 -20.38
CA ASP A 475 -5.13 -14.23 -21.74
C ASP A 475 -5.86 -13.32 -22.74
N ASN A 476 -5.18 -12.94 -23.81
CA ASN A 476 -5.69 -12.04 -24.87
C ASN A 476 -6.18 -10.67 -24.34
N GLY A 477 -5.60 -10.17 -23.26
CA GLY A 477 -5.92 -8.86 -22.72
C GLY A 477 -7.25 -8.77 -21.99
N VAL A 478 -7.85 -9.93 -21.66
CA VAL A 478 -9.15 -9.98 -21.01
C VAL A 478 -9.03 -9.56 -19.55
N ALA A 479 -9.96 -8.72 -19.12
CA ALA A 479 -10.16 -8.32 -17.74
C ALA A 479 -11.63 -8.42 -17.34
N TYR A 480 -11.87 -8.72 -16.07
CA TYR A 480 -13.18 -8.69 -15.43
C TYR A 480 -13.09 -7.87 -14.15
N THR A 481 -14.13 -7.10 -13.86
CA THR A 481 -14.31 -6.49 -12.55
C THR A 481 -15.50 -7.14 -11.88
N PHE A 482 -15.46 -7.27 -10.56
CA PHE A 482 -16.55 -7.86 -9.81
C PHE A 482 -16.67 -7.20 -8.44
N ASP A 483 -17.89 -7.24 -7.93
CA ASP A 483 -18.24 -6.84 -6.57
C ASP A 483 -18.99 -7.99 -5.89
N ASN A 484 -19.53 -7.75 -4.70
CA ASN A 484 -20.28 -8.73 -3.93
C ASN A 484 -21.49 -9.35 -4.66
N SER A 485 -22.02 -8.66 -5.68
CA SER A 485 -23.29 -8.94 -6.35
C SER A 485 -23.17 -9.14 -7.86
N SER A 486 -22.11 -8.65 -8.51
CA SER A 486 -22.04 -8.53 -9.97
C SER A 486 -20.66 -8.90 -10.53
N LEU A 487 -20.66 -9.45 -11.75
CA LEU A 487 -19.48 -9.66 -12.57
C LEU A 487 -19.66 -8.83 -13.84
N ASN A 488 -18.69 -7.97 -14.15
CA ASN A 488 -18.67 -7.09 -15.30
C ASN A 488 -17.50 -7.46 -16.22
N GLY A 489 -17.75 -7.51 -17.52
CA GLY A 489 -16.79 -7.93 -18.55
C GLY A 489 -17.33 -9.06 -19.44
N PRO A 490 -16.49 -9.60 -20.35
CA PRO A 490 -15.07 -9.31 -20.51
C PRO A 490 -14.82 -7.89 -21.05
N PHE A 491 -13.83 -7.21 -20.48
CA PHE A 491 -13.18 -6.06 -21.10
C PHE A 491 -11.92 -6.53 -21.78
N VAL A 492 -11.63 -6.05 -22.99
CA VAL A 492 -10.35 -6.30 -23.67
C VAL A 492 -9.54 -5.01 -23.58
N ILE A 493 -8.57 -4.97 -22.68
CA ILE A 493 -7.79 -3.76 -22.36
C ILE A 493 -6.39 -3.76 -22.98
N SER A 494 -6.00 -4.87 -23.63
CA SER A 494 -4.76 -5.05 -24.38
C SER A 494 -4.95 -6.11 -25.47
N GLY A 495 -4.00 -6.21 -26.41
CA GLY A 495 -3.88 -7.38 -27.29
C GLY A 495 -2.93 -8.46 -26.74
N ASN A 496 -2.21 -8.16 -25.66
CA ASN A 496 -1.23 -9.04 -25.01
C ASN A 496 -1.86 -9.78 -23.83
N ASN A 497 -1.31 -10.92 -23.41
CA ASN A 497 -1.75 -11.56 -22.17
C ASN A 497 -1.40 -10.66 -20.97
N LEU A 498 -2.30 -10.65 -19.98
CA LEU A 498 -2.13 -9.91 -18.74
C LEU A 498 -1.84 -10.92 -17.64
N THR A 499 -0.74 -10.71 -16.95
CA THR A 499 -0.12 -11.70 -16.04
C THR A 499 -0.20 -11.28 -14.59
N GLY A 500 -0.33 -9.97 -14.33
CA GLY A 500 -0.41 -9.42 -12.99
C GLY A 500 -1.38 -8.25 -12.91
N VAL A 501 -2.19 -8.19 -11.86
CA VAL A 501 -3.05 -7.06 -11.52
C VAL A 501 -2.93 -6.73 -10.04
N GLU A 502 -2.94 -5.44 -9.72
CA GLU A 502 -3.03 -4.95 -8.34
C GLU A 502 -4.07 -3.83 -8.25
N VAL A 503 -5.06 -4.02 -7.39
CA VAL A 503 -6.15 -3.07 -7.14
C VAL A 503 -5.81 -2.25 -5.90
N LEU A 504 -5.70 -0.93 -6.05
CA LEU A 504 -5.45 -0.02 -4.92
C LEU A 504 -6.74 0.62 -4.44
N SER A 505 -7.62 0.94 -5.38
CA SER A 505 -8.99 1.41 -5.14
C SER A 505 -9.86 1.05 -6.34
N THR A 506 -11.16 1.32 -6.25
CA THR A 506 -12.09 1.23 -7.39
C THR A 506 -11.71 2.13 -8.58
N THR A 507 -10.76 3.06 -8.39
CA THR A 507 -10.33 4.04 -9.40
C THR A 507 -8.81 4.07 -9.65
N ASP A 508 -8.05 3.16 -9.07
CA ASP A 508 -6.58 3.11 -9.23
C ASP A 508 -6.17 1.64 -9.27
N ILE A 509 -5.92 1.12 -10.48
CA ILE A 509 -5.60 -0.29 -10.75
C ILE A 509 -4.39 -0.34 -11.66
N TRP A 510 -3.42 -1.19 -11.31
CA TRP A 510 -2.21 -1.42 -12.09
C TRP A 510 -2.23 -2.82 -12.70
N VAL A 511 -1.88 -2.91 -13.98
CA VAL A 511 -1.86 -4.18 -14.72
C VAL A 511 -0.56 -4.29 -15.50
N VAL A 512 0.03 -5.48 -15.50
CA VAL A 512 1.22 -5.81 -16.29
C VAL A 512 0.98 -7.05 -17.14
N GLY A 513 1.78 -7.22 -18.19
CA GLY A 513 1.66 -8.35 -19.10
C GLY A 513 2.78 -8.45 -20.13
N ASP A 514 2.54 -9.27 -21.14
CA ASP A 514 3.51 -9.59 -22.19
C ASP A 514 3.93 -8.34 -23.01
N ASN A 515 5.05 -8.43 -23.71
CA ASN A 515 5.63 -7.38 -24.55
C ASN A 515 5.85 -6.05 -23.80
N GLY A 516 6.20 -6.12 -22.51
CA GLY A 516 6.40 -4.94 -21.66
C GLY A 516 5.12 -4.15 -21.37
N THR A 517 3.94 -4.79 -21.45
CA THR A 517 2.64 -4.15 -21.18
C THR A 517 2.61 -3.64 -19.74
N ARG A 518 2.37 -2.33 -19.58
CA ARG A 518 2.15 -1.66 -18.30
C ARG A 518 0.97 -0.72 -18.45
N LEU A 519 -0.11 -1.01 -17.75
CA LEU A 519 -1.38 -0.29 -17.83
C LEU A 519 -1.78 0.25 -16.47
N HIS A 520 -2.45 1.39 -16.49
CA HIS A 520 -3.01 2.03 -15.31
C HIS A 520 -4.46 2.45 -15.59
N TYR A 521 -5.40 1.98 -14.77
CA TYR A 521 -6.78 2.45 -14.81
C TYR A 521 -6.96 3.59 -13.82
N ASN A 522 -7.44 4.73 -14.32
CA ASN A 522 -7.54 5.97 -13.56
C ASN A 522 -8.97 6.24 -12.99
N GLY A 523 -9.88 5.27 -13.04
CA GLY A 523 -11.29 5.45 -12.68
C GLY A 523 -12.21 5.79 -13.85
N SER A 524 -11.65 6.04 -15.04
CA SER A 524 -12.42 6.33 -16.25
C SER A 524 -11.85 5.62 -17.48
N THR A 525 -10.54 5.60 -17.64
CA THR A 525 -9.84 5.04 -18.79
C THR A 525 -8.62 4.24 -18.35
N VAL A 526 -8.22 3.29 -19.20
CA VAL A 526 -6.96 2.56 -19.07
C VAL A 526 -5.91 3.26 -19.93
N GLU A 527 -4.76 3.60 -19.32
CA GLU A 527 -3.64 4.27 -19.96
C GLU A 527 -2.40 3.37 -19.96
N SER A 528 -1.61 3.41 -21.03
CA SER A 528 -0.31 2.73 -21.06
C SER A 528 0.78 3.62 -20.51
N ILE A 529 1.55 3.10 -19.53
CA ILE A 529 2.56 3.87 -18.80
C ILE A 529 3.96 3.39 -19.20
N THR A 530 4.62 4.14 -20.08
CA THR A 530 5.95 3.83 -20.64
C THR A 530 7.04 4.85 -20.31
N ALA A 531 6.73 5.89 -19.53
CA ALA A 531 7.72 6.88 -19.10
C ALA A 531 8.85 6.25 -18.28
N GLY A 532 10.10 6.69 -18.53
CA GLY A 532 11.31 6.26 -17.82
C GLY A 532 12.02 5.06 -18.44
N VAL A 533 11.31 3.94 -18.66
CA VAL A 533 11.90 2.70 -19.21
C VAL A 533 11.10 2.17 -20.41
N SER A 534 11.81 1.96 -21.52
CA SER A 534 11.31 1.20 -22.67
C SER A 534 11.85 -0.23 -22.62
N THR A 535 10.97 -1.21 -22.46
CA THR A 535 11.29 -2.63 -22.54
C THR A 535 10.15 -3.38 -23.21
N SER A 536 10.50 -4.43 -23.95
CA SER A 536 9.58 -5.40 -24.56
C SER A 536 9.60 -6.75 -23.83
N ASN A 537 10.32 -6.86 -22.70
CA ASN A 537 10.33 -8.09 -21.91
C ASN A 537 8.94 -8.34 -21.31
N ASP A 538 8.52 -9.60 -21.27
CA ASP A 538 7.28 -9.97 -20.63
C ASP A 538 7.37 -9.66 -19.13
N LEU A 539 6.35 -8.99 -18.60
CA LEU A 539 6.19 -8.75 -17.18
C LEU A 539 5.23 -9.80 -16.64
N THR A 540 5.54 -10.39 -15.48
CA THR A 540 4.82 -11.56 -14.95
C THR A 540 4.16 -11.30 -13.60
N GLY A 541 4.62 -10.29 -12.86
CA GLY A 541 4.13 -9.99 -11.51
C GLY A 541 4.17 -8.50 -11.21
N VAL A 542 3.22 -8.05 -10.38
CA VAL A 542 3.08 -6.67 -9.92
C VAL A 542 2.77 -6.65 -8.43
N SER A 543 3.28 -5.66 -7.71
CA SER A 543 2.98 -5.43 -6.30
C SER A 543 3.04 -3.93 -6.02
N ALA A 544 2.08 -3.38 -5.27
CA ALA A 544 2.03 -1.95 -4.98
C ALA A 544 2.07 -1.66 -3.49
N ILE A 545 2.59 -0.48 -3.15
CA ILE A 545 2.57 0.10 -1.81
C ILE A 545 1.88 1.44 -1.93
N PHE A 546 0.78 1.63 -1.21
CA PHE A 546 -0.04 2.81 -1.32
C PHE A 546 -0.70 3.15 0.01
N PRO A 547 -1.14 4.42 0.19
CA PRO A 547 -1.97 4.78 1.32
C PRO A 547 -3.34 4.09 1.21
N ARG A 548 -3.68 3.20 2.15
CA ARG A 548 -4.91 2.40 2.18
C ARG A 548 -6.15 3.23 2.56
N ARG A 549 -5.99 4.30 3.33
CA ARG A 549 -7.06 5.24 3.70
C ARG A 549 -6.61 6.68 3.45
N SER A 550 -7.56 7.61 3.46
CA SER A 550 -7.20 9.03 3.51
C SER A 550 -6.43 9.28 4.81
N PRO A 551 -5.18 9.78 4.77
CA PRO A 551 -4.40 10.02 5.98
C PRO A 551 -5.18 10.95 6.93
N SER A 552 -5.59 10.46 8.11
CA SER A 552 -5.96 11.35 9.21
C SER A 552 -4.73 12.20 9.55
N SER A 553 -4.75 13.46 9.14
CA SER A 553 -3.59 14.35 9.19
C SER A 553 -3.25 14.72 10.63
N SER A 554 -1.99 14.55 11.06
CA SER A 554 -1.37 15.55 11.94
C SER A 554 -0.88 16.68 11.05
N TRP A 555 -1.48 17.86 11.19
CA TRP A 555 -0.96 19.09 10.60
C TRP A 555 -0.12 19.81 11.65
N TYR A 556 0.94 20.46 11.18
CA TYR A 556 1.73 21.38 12.00
C TYR A 556 1.36 22.81 11.62
N ASP A 557 0.86 23.58 12.59
CA ASP A 557 0.60 25.01 12.42
C ASP A 557 1.93 25.76 12.45
N VAL A 558 2.28 26.38 11.33
CA VAL A 558 3.42 27.29 11.24
C VAL A 558 2.85 28.69 11.45
N ILE A 559 2.57 29.05 12.70
CA ILE A 559 2.05 30.38 12.98
C ILE A 559 3.16 31.42 12.79
N ASN A 560 2.84 32.44 11.98
CA ASN A 560 3.20 33.83 12.24
C ASN A 560 1.99 34.57 12.84
#